data_AF-A0A2V9NE42-F1
#
_entry.id   AF-A0A2V9NE42-F1
#
_cell.length_a   1.000
_cell.length_b   1.000
_cell.length_c   1.000
_cell.angle_alpha   90.00
_cell.angle_beta   90.00
_cell.angle_gamma   90.00
#
_symmetry.space_group_name_H-M   'P 1'
#
loop_
_entity.id
_entity.type
_entity.pdbx_description
1 polymer ?
#
loop_
_entity_poly.entity_id
_entity_poly.type
_entity_poly.pdbx_seq_one_letter_code
_entity_poly.pdbx_strand_id
1 'polypeptide(L)'
;MMTPDGCVGIIATGGLTLQTFRHLIENLPEGTWEFVTHPGYNDAELNNVNTRLRHSRENELSILTSSEVKELLRREQIELISYREFVTTRQVSPEVLSPSAGAK
;
A
#
# COMPACT_ATOMS: atom_id res chain seq x y z
N MET A 1 -16.21 9.94 -8.25
CA MET A 1 -14.75 9.69 -8.25
C MET A 1 -14.48 8.69 -7.15
N MET A 2 -13.75 7.61 -7.42
CA MET A 2 -13.39 6.60 -6.40
C MET A 2 -11.94 6.82 -6.01
N THR A 3 -11.67 6.92 -4.71
CA THR A 3 -10.33 7.13 -4.15
C THR A 3 -10.15 6.23 -2.93
N PRO A 4 -8.91 5.80 -2.62
CA PRO A 4 -8.59 5.22 -1.32
C PRO A 4 -9.03 6.14 -0.17
N ASP A 5 -9.18 5.56 1.02
CA ASP A 5 -9.51 6.29 2.25
C ASP A 5 -8.32 7.16 2.71
N GLY A 6 -7.11 6.83 2.25
CA GLY A 6 -5.96 7.73 2.33
C GLY A 6 -4.75 7.27 1.53
N CYS A 7 -3.73 8.11 1.54
CA CYS A 7 -2.43 7.87 0.90
C CYS A 7 -1.34 8.05 1.95
N VAL A 8 -0.45 7.07 2.06
CA VAL A 8 0.67 7.05 3.01
C VAL A 8 1.98 6.86 2.26
N GLY A 9 3.01 7.55 2.71
CA GLY A 9 4.34 7.45 2.12
C GLY A 9 5.37 8.08 3.05
N ILE A 10 6.62 7.69 2.90
CA ILE A 10 7.71 8.29 3.68
C ILE A 10 8.18 9.56 2.96
N ILE A 11 7.85 10.72 3.52
CA ILE A 11 8.21 12.05 2.97
C ILE A 11 9.73 12.21 2.84
N ALA A 12 10.50 11.60 3.75
CA ALA A 12 11.96 11.55 3.67
C ALA A 12 12.40 10.47 2.67
N THR A 13 12.58 10.81 1.40
CA THR A 13 13.21 9.89 0.44
C THR A 13 14.59 9.50 0.96
N GLY A 14 14.85 8.20 1.08
CA GLY A 14 16.03 7.63 1.76
C GLY A 14 15.77 7.15 3.20
N GLY A 15 14.59 7.40 3.77
CA GLY A 15 14.24 7.09 5.15
C GLY A 15 13.41 5.82 5.35
N LEU A 16 13.01 5.11 4.28
CA LEU A 16 12.27 3.86 4.44
C LEU A 16 13.21 2.80 5.03
N THR A 17 12.94 2.41 6.26
CA THR A 17 13.53 1.23 6.89
C THR A 17 12.45 0.18 7.11
N LEU A 18 12.87 -1.06 7.33
CA LEU A 18 11.96 -2.13 7.71
C LEU A 18 11.18 -1.80 8.99
N GLN A 19 11.81 -1.14 9.96
CA GLN A 19 11.17 -0.72 11.21
C GLN A 19 10.10 0.35 10.97
N THR A 20 10.38 1.35 10.15
CA THR A 20 9.38 2.38 9.81
C THR A 20 8.24 1.81 8.96
N PHE A 21 8.52 0.87 8.05
CA PHE A 21 7.49 0.19 7.27
C PHE A 21 6.59 -0.66 8.17
N ARG A 22 7.20 -1.44 9.08
CA ARG A 22 6.49 -2.21 10.11
C ARG A 22 5.56 -1.33 10.94
N HIS A 23 6.09 -0.24 11.48
CA HIS A 23 5.32 0.68 12.30
C HIS A 23 4.13 1.28 11.52
N LEU A 24 4.33 1.65 10.25
CA LEU A 24 3.25 2.12 9.39
C LEU A 24 2.16 1.07 9.25
N ILE A 25 2.52 -0.15 8.86
CA ILE A 25 1.57 -1.25 8.64
C ILE A 25 0.79 -1.61 9.91
N GLU A 26 1.47 -1.71 11.06
CA GLU A 26 0.85 -2.06 12.35
C GLU A 26 -0.08 -0.96 12.91
N ASN A 27 -0.02 0.27 12.36
CA ASN A 27 -0.82 1.41 12.82
C ASN A 27 -1.76 1.96 11.74
N LEU A 28 -1.89 1.28 10.59
CA LEU A 28 -2.87 1.67 9.57
C LEU A 28 -4.29 1.46 10.11
N PRO A 29 -5.15 2.50 10.08
CA PRO A 29 -6.57 2.32 10.37
C PRO A 29 -7.23 1.39 9.34
N GLU A 30 -8.33 0.76 9.75
CA GLU A 30 -9.17 -0.01 8.82
C GLU A 30 -9.58 0.85 7.61
N GLY A 31 -9.43 0.29 6.41
CA GLY A 31 -9.77 0.97 5.17
C GLY A 31 -8.87 0.56 4.01
N THR A 32 -9.04 1.24 2.88
CA THR A 32 -8.17 1.13 1.71
C THR A 32 -7.14 2.24 1.70
N TRP A 33 -5.87 1.87 1.62
CA TRP A 33 -4.76 2.82 1.63
C TRP A 33 -3.87 2.63 0.41
N GLU A 34 -3.44 3.74 -0.17
CA GLU A 34 -2.35 3.75 -1.15
C GLU A 34 -1.01 3.95 -0.45
N PHE A 35 -0.04 3.08 -0.70
CA PHE A 35 1.34 3.26 -0.24
C PHE A 35 2.24 3.78 -1.37
N VAL A 36 2.74 5.00 -1.23
CA VAL A 36 3.60 5.66 -2.21
C VAL A 36 5.06 5.36 -1.93
N THR A 37 5.74 4.82 -2.94
CA THR A 37 7.12 4.34 -2.86
C THR A 37 7.79 4.36 -4.23
N HIS A 38 9.12 4.25 -4.28
CA HIS A 38 9.95 4.33 -5.48
C HIS A 38 10.98 3.18 -5.56
N PRO A 39 10.58 1.90 -5.42
CA PRO A 39 11.52 0.79 -5.53
C PRO A 39 12.12 0.74 -6.94
N GLY A 40 13.41 0.43 -7.04
CA GLY A 40 14.09 0.34 -8.33
C GLY A 40 15.53 -0.10 -8.21
N TYR A 41 16.08 -0.61 -9.32
CA TYR A 41 17.48 -1.00 -9.43
C TYR A 41 18.37 0.23 -9.65
N ASN A 42 19.60 0.20 -9.12
CA ASN A 42 20.61 1.20 -9.46
C ASN A 42 21.36 0.81 -10.73
N ASP A 43 20.65 0.81 -11.85
CA ASP A 43 21.19 0.44 -13.15
C ASP A 43 21.90 1.61 -13.87
N ALA A 44 22.47 1.32 -15.04
CA ALA A 44 23.21 2.29 -15.84
C ALA A 44 22.36 3.49 -16.28
N GLU A 45 21.05 3.31 -16.46
CA GLU A 45 20.14 4.41 -16.80
C GLU A 45 19.95 5.35 -15.61
N LEU A 46 19.73 4.79 -14.41
CA LEU A 46 19.64 5.59 -13.18
C LEU A 46 20.96 6.30 -12.83
N ASN A 47 22.11 5.71 -13.18
CA ASN A 47 23.41 6.36 -13.00
C ASN A 47 23.52 7.67 -13.78
N ASN A 48 22.85 7.80 -14.93
CA ASN A 48 22.85 9.02 -15.74
C ASN A 48 21.91 10.11 -15.21
N VAL A 49 21.02 9.78 -14.26
CA VAL A 49 20.09 10.74 -13.63
C VAL A 49 20.75 11.37 -12.41
N ASN A 50 20.98 12.68 -12.40
CA ASN A 50 21.61 13.36 -11.27
C ASN A 50 20.68 13.42 -10.03
N THR A 51 20.62 12.33 -9.27
CA THR A 51 19.80 12.20 -8.06
C THR A 51 20.59 11.66 -6.87
N ARG A 52 20.42 12.27 -5.70
CA ARG A 52 21.01 11.81 -4.44
C ARG A 52 20.32 10.54 -3.88
N LEU A 53 19.25 10.07 -4.54
CA LEU A 53 18.29 9.12 -3.99
C LEU A 53 18.38 7.71 -4.61
N ARG A 54 19.50 7.37 -5.24
CA ARG A 54 19.67 6.07 -5.92
C ARG A 54 19.63 4.90 -4.94
N HIS A 55 20.41 4.97 -3.86
CA HIS A 55 20.42 3.94 -2.81
C HIS A 55 19.09 3.77 -2.08
N SER A 56 18.24 4.81 -2.05
CA SER A 56 16.88 4.70 -1.49
C SER A 56 16.05 3.67 -2.25
N ARG A 57 16.18 3.63 -3.58
CA ARG A 57 15.34 2.79 -4.46
C ARG A 57 15.63 1.31 -4.28
N GLU A 58 16.92 0.96 -4.18
CA GLU A 58 17.34 -0.43 -3.95
C GLU A 58 16.95 -0.90 -2.55
N ASN A 59 17.08 -0.02 -1.55
CA ASN A 59 16.66 -0.32 -0.19
C ASN A 59 15.13 -0.49 -0.11
N GLU A 60 14.36 0.40 -0.72
CA GLU A 60 12.90 0.28 -0.83
C GLU A 60 12.50 -1.04 -1.52
N LEU A 61 13.14 -1.39 -2.63
CA LEU A 61 12.92 -2.66 -3.33
C LEU A 61 13.23 -3.87 -2.42
N SER A 62 14.36 -3.84 -1.72
CA SER A 62 14.77 -4.93 -0.82
C SER A 62 13.77 -5.12 0.33
N ILE A 63 13.31 -4.04 0.95
CA ILE A 63 12.31 -4.09 2.02
C ILE A 63 10.98 -4.65 1.49
N LEU A 64 10.45 -4.06 0.41
CA LEU A 64 9.13 -4.41 -0.12
C LEU A 64 9.04 -5.81 -0.71
N THR A 65 10.17 -6.42 -1.07
CA THR A 65 10.24 -7.79 -1.58
C THR A 65 10.68 -8.82 -0.53
N SER A 66 11.02 -8.38 0.69
CA SER A 66 11.47 -9.25 1.76
C SER A 66 10.40 -10.23 2.23
N SER A 67 10.83 -11.41 2.72
CA SER A 67 9.93 -12.37 3.37
C SER A 67 9.30 -11.80 4.63
N GLU A 68 10.02 -10.95 5.37
CA GLU A 68 9.53 -10.30 6.59
C GLU A 68 8.35 -9.37 6.31
N VAL A 69 8.39 -8.59 5.23
CA VAL A 69 7.25 -7.75 4.82
C VAL A 69 6.06 -8.61 4.38
N LYS A 70 6.28 -9.69 3.63
CA LYS A 70 5.19 -10.60 3.24
C LYS A 70 4.50 -11.24 4.45
N GLU A 71 5.29 -11.63 5.45
CA GLU A 71 4.79 -12.16 6.73
C GLU A 71 3.97 -11.11 7.49
N LEU A 72 4.51 -9.90 7.60
CA LEU A 72 3.86 -8.78 8.26
C LEU A 72 2.49 -8.48 7.64
N LEU A 73 2.41 -8.34 6.31
CA LEU A 73 1.14 -8.08 5.63
C LEU A 73 0.12 -9.18 5.88
N ARG A 74 0.54 -10.46 5.87
CA ARG A 74 -0.35 -11.58 6.17
C ARG A 74 -0.85 -11.55 7.62
N ARG A 75 0.04 -11.24 8.57
CA ARG A 75 -0.29 -11.18 10.01
C ARG A 75 -1.27 -10.05 10.32
N GLU A 76 -1.07 -8.88 9.71
CA GLU A 76 -1.97 -7.73 9.83
C GLU A 76 -3.22 -7.83 8.93
N GLN A 77 -3.40 -8.96 8.24
CA GLN A 77 -4.54 -9.22 7.34
C GLN A 77 -4.71 -8.15 6.25
N ILE A 78 -3.59 -7.62 5.75
CA ILE A 78 -3.58 -6.65 4.65
C ILE A 78 -3.72 -7.38 3.33
N GLU A 79 -4.76 -7.03 2.59
CA GLU A 79 -4.95 -7.44 1.21
C GLU A 79 -4.28 -6.46 0.25
N LEU A 80 -3.39 -6.96 -0.61
CA LEU A 80 -2.80 -6.16 -1.68
C LEU A 80 -3.73 -6.18 -2.88
N ILE A 81 -4.31 -5.03 -3.20
CA ILE A 81 -5.23 -4.86 -4.33
C ILE A 81 -4.68 -3.87 -5.36
N SER A 82 -5.07 -4.05 -6.61
CA SER A 82 -4.89 -3.07 -7.67
C SER A 82 -6.03 -2.05 -7.70
N TYR A 83 -5.82 -0.91 -8.36
CA TYR A 83 -6.89 0.06 -8.64
C TYR A 83 -8.08 -0.56 -9.41
N ARG A 84 -7.86 -1.61 -10.20
CA ARG A 84 -8.94 -2.34 -10.89
C ARG A 84 -9.84 -3.09 -9.90
N GLU A 85 -9.23 -3.80 -8.96
CA GLU A 85 -9.94 -4.53 -7.90
C GLU A 85 -10.64 -3.56 -6.96
N PHE A 86 -9.99 -2.44 -6.59
CA PHE A 86 -10.59 -1.39 -5.78
C PHE A 86 -11.89 -0.82 -6.37
N VAL A 87 -11.92 -0.62 -7.69
CA VAL A 87 -13.13 -0.16 -8.39
C VAL A 87 -14.22 -1.23 -8.36
N THR A 88 -13.85 -2.51 -8.36
CA THR A 88 -14.79 -3.64 -8.39
C THR A 88 -15.38 -3.93 -7.00
N THR A 89 -14.56 -3.91 -5.95
CA THR A 89 -14.97 -4.22 -4.57
C THR A 89 -15.97 -3.20 -4.02
N ARG A 90 -15.81 -1.90 -4.32
CA ARG A 90 -16.76 -0.87 -3.88
C ARG A 90 -18.07 -0.84 -4.68
N GLN A 91 -18.12 -1.43 -5.88
CA GLN A 91 -19.38 -1.60 -6.63
C GLN A 91 -20.25 -2.70 -6.02
N VAL A 92 -19.65 -3.66 -5.29
CA VAL A 92 -20.34 -4.70 -4.53
C VAL A 92 -20.48 -4.27 -3.07
N SER A 93 -21.11 -3.11 -2.83
CA SER A 93 -21.65 -2.84 -1.49
C SER A 93 -22.94 -3.65 -1.34
N PRO A 94 -23.16 -4.38 -0.24
CA PRO A 94 -24.42 -5.09 -0.03
C PRO A 94 -25.53 -4.05 0.05
N GLU A 95 -26.46 -4.07 -0.91
CA GLU A 95 -27.79 -3.54 -0.66
C GLU A 95 -28.27 -4.21 0.62
N VAL A 96 -28.39 -3.40 1.67
CA VAL A 96 -29.07 -3.76 2.90
C VAL A 96 -30.44 -4.28 2.47
N LEU A 97 -30.63 -5.60 2.57
CA LEU A 97 -31.96 -6.22 2.59
C LEU A 97 -32.69 -5.62 3.79
N SER A 98 -33.33 -4.49 3.58
CA SER A 98 -34.35 -3.97 4.48
C SER A 98 -35.47 -5.01 4.52
N PRO A 99 -35.86 -5.55 5.68
CA PRO A 99 -37.05 -6.37 5.77
C PRO A 99 -38.23 -5.47 5.40
N SER A 100 -38.87 -5.75 4.27
CA SER A 100 -40.13 -5.11 3.92
C SER A 100 -41.11 -5.38 5.06
N ALA A 101 -41.57 -4.28 5.67
CA ALA A 101 -42.64 -4.29 6.64
C ALA A 101 -43.87 -5.04 6.08
N GLY A 102 -44.57 -5.70 6.99
CA GLY A 102 -45.57 -6.72 6.71
C GLY A 102 -46.71 -6.33 5.75
N ALA A 103 -47.28 -7.36 5.15
CA ALA A 103 -48.69 -7.39 4.81
C ALA A 103 -49.29 -8.62 5.51
N LYS A 104 -50.49 -8.38 6.06
CA LYS A 104 -51.27 -9.22 6.97
C LYS A 104 -51.54 -10.64 6.47
#